data_AF-A0A9E5HQB1-F1
#
_entry.id   AF-A0A9E5HQB1-F1
#
_cell.length_a   1.000
_cell.length_b   1.000
_cell.length_c   1.000
_cell.angle_alpha   90.00
_cell.angle_beta   90.00
_cell.angle_gamma   90.00
#
_symmetry.space_group_name_H-M   'P 1'
#
loop_
_entity.id
_entity.type
_entity.pdbx_description
1 polymer ?
#
loop_
_entity_poly.entity_id
_entity_poly.type
_entity_poly.pdbx_seq_one_letter_code
_entity_poly.pdbx_strand_id
1 'polypeptide(L)'
;MESLDDHVNEFKENGAVFLKGAFSEYVDSARIAIEENIKKPSWRERTYRPDDGGQAFFQDYVVWNQFDGYRNLVKNSKMSEIAANL
;
A
#
# COMPACT_ATOMS: atom_id res chain seq x y z
N MET A 1 2.76 -15.79 19.08
CA MET A 1 2.38 -15.36 17.73
C MET A 1 0.87 -15.25 17.77
N GLU A 2 0.33 -14.06 17.51
CA GLU A 2 -1.13 -13.85 17.50
C GLU A 2 -1.78 -14.74 16.44
N SER A 3 -2.95 -15.28 16.78
CA SER A 3 -3.74 -16.10 15.88
C SER A 3 -4.52 -15.22 14.89
N LEU A 4 -5.11 -15.85 13.87
CA LEU A 4 -6.02 -15.13 12.97
C LEU A 4 -7.22 -14.56 13.72
N ASP A 5 -7.77 -15.32 14.67
CA ASP A 5 -8.93 -14.89 15.45
C ASP A 5 -8.61 -13.67 16.33
N ASP A 6 -7.39 -13.60 16.88
CA ASP A 6 -6.92 -12.43 17.62
C ASP A 6 -6.90 -11.19 16.71
N HIS A 7 -6.34 -11.30 15.50
CA HIS A 7 -6.30 -10.18 14.55
C HIS A 7 -7.70 -9.74 14.08
N VAL A 8 -8.63 -10.67 13.88
CA VAL A 8 -10.01 -10.37 13.49
C VAL A 8 -10.73 -9.61 14.60
N ASN A 9 -10.56 -10.03 15.85
CA ASN A 9 -11.15 -9.34 16.99
C ASN A 9 -10.57 -7.93 17.15
N GLU A 10 -9.24 -7.78 17.05
CA GLU A 10 -8.60 -6.47 17.11
C GLU A 10 -9.09 -5.53 16.00
N PHE A 11 -9.24 -6.05 14.77
CA PHE A 11 -9.79 -5.27 13.66
C PHE A 11 -11.25 -4.86 13.89
N LYS A 12 -12.09 -5.76 14.40
CA LYS A 12 -13.50 -5.45 14.72
C LYS A 12 -13.64 -4.39 15.81
N GLU A 13 -12.76 -4.42 16.81
CA GLU A 13 -12.81 -3.48 17.93
C GLU A 13 -12.20 -2.12 17.58
N ASN A 14 -11.07 -2.10 16.87
CA ASN A 14 -10.28 -0.88 16.65
C ASN A 14 -10.42 -0.30 15.24
N GLY A 15 -11.02 -1.03 14.30
CA GLY A 15 -11.08 -0.67 12.88
C GLY A 15 -9.76 -0.81 12.12
N ALA A 16 -8.71 -1.30 12.78
CA ALA A 16 -7.38 -1.55 12.21
C ALA A 16 -6.64 -2.62 13.04
N VAL A 17 -5.73 -3.38 12.41
CA VAL A 17 -4.88 -4.39 13.05
C VAL A 17 -3.50 -4.43 12.40
N PHE A 18 -2.45 -4.74 13.18
CA PHE A 18 -1.08 -4.83 12.68
C PHE A 18 -0.72 -6.25 12.23
N LEU A 19 -0.45 -6.43 10.94
CA LEU A 19 0.02 -7.70 10.37
C LEU A 19 1.50 -7.64 10.00
N LYS A 20 2.36 -8.09 10.91
CA LYS A 20 3.81 -8.02 10.71
C LYS A 20 4.26 -8.88 9.53
N GLY A 21 4.88 -8.26 8.54
CA GLY A 21 5.52 -8.96 7.42
C GLY A 21 4.57 -9.49 6.35
N ALA A 22 3.29 -9.09 6.37
CA ALA A 22 2.27 -9.56 5.42
C ALA A 22 2.65 -9.41 3.93
N PHE A 23 3.52 -8.43 3.61
CA PHE A 23 3.94 -8.12 2.25
C PHE A 23 5.46 -8.07 2.08
N SER A 24 6.25 -8.69 2.97
CA SER A 24 7.72 -8.58 2.96
C SER A 24 8.36 -8.92 1.60
N GLU A 25 7.83 -9.92 0.89
CA GLU A 25 8.33 -10.34 -0.44
C GLU A 25 8.05 -9.31 -1.56
N TYR A 26 7.12 -8.38 -1.35
CA TYR A 26 6.67 -7.42 -2.36
C TYR A 26 7.27 -6.03 -2.20
N VAL A 27 7.90 -5.74 -1.04
CA VAL A 27 8.39 -4.41 -0.67
C VAL A 27 9.32 -3.84 -1.73
N ASP A 28 10.25 -4.63 -2.24
CA ASP A 28 11.23 -4.15 -3.22
C ASP A 28 10.59 -3.79 -4.56
N SER A 29 9.69 -4.63 -5.05
CA SER A 29 8.94 -4.34 -6.28
C SER A 29 8.03 -3.11 -6.14
N ALA A 30 7.37 -2.95 -4.99
CA ALA A 30 6.52 -1.80 -4.73
C ALA A 30 7.34 -0.50 -4.67
N ARG A 31 8.53 -0.54 -4.06
CA ARG A 31 9.45 0.61 -4.03
C ARG A 31 9.88 1.05 -5.42
N ILE A 32 10.24 0.09 -6.29
CA ILE A 32 10.58 0.41 -7.68
C ILE A 32 9.40 1.07 -8.41
N ALA A 33 8.19 0.53 -8.24
CA ALA A 33 6.99 1.12 -8.83
C ALA A 33 6.68 2.55 -8.31
N ILE A 34 7.00 2.85 -7.05
CA ILE A 34 6.90 4.22 -6.50
C ILE A 34 7.84 5.17 -7.24
N GLU A 35 9.10 4.80 -7.40
CA GLU A 35 10.08 5.62 -8.12
C GLU A 35 9.70 5.82 -9.60
N GLU A 36 9.20 4.77 -10.25
CA GLU A 36 8.69 4.86 -11.62
C GLU A 36 7.50 5.81 -11.73
N ASN A 37 6.56 5.72 -10.78
CA ASN A 37 5.37 6.57 -10.74
C ASN A 37 5.73 8.03 -10.54
N ILE A 38 6.64 8.33 -9.61
CA ILE A 38 7.11 9.70 -9.38
C ILE A 38 7.79 10.27 -10.64
N LYS A 39 8.55 9.46 -11.39
CA LYS A 39 9.23 9.89 -12.62
C LYS A 39 8.28 10.08 -13.80
N LYS A 40 7.21 9.29 -13.87
CA LYS A 40 6.26 9.28 -14.97
C LYS A 40 4.82 9.22 -14.44
N PRO A 41 4.35 10.28 -13.77
CA PRO A 41 3.02 10.28 -13.19
C PRO A 41 1.93 10.31 -14.26
N SER A 42 0.74 9.90 -13.86
CA SER A 42 -0.48 10.04 -14.64
C SER A 42 -1.02 11.46 -14.60
N TRP A 43 -2.00 11.75 -15.46
CA TRP A 43 -2.70 13.04 -15.47
C TRP A 43 -3.47 13.35 -14.16
N ARG A 44 -3.68 12.33 -13.31
CA ARG A 44 -4.38 12.46 -12.02
C ARG A 44 -3.45 12.79 -10.86
N GLU A 45 -2.15 12.85 -11.09
CA GLU A 45 -1.17 13.15 -10.04
C GLU A 45 -1.43 14.49 -9.37
N ARG A 46 -1.25 14.53 -8.05
CA ARG A 46 -1.25 15.76 -7.25
C ARG A 46 -0.13 15.68 -6.22
N THR A 47 0.78 16.65 -6.28
CA THR A 47 1.82 16.83 -5.25
C THR A 47 1.55 18.11 -4.50
N TYR A 48 1.29 17.98 -3.20
CA TYR A 48 1.14 19.11 -2.29
C TYR A 48 2.47 19.38 -1.62
N ARG A 49 2.98 20.61 -1.77
CA ARG A 49 4.22 21.07 -1.15
C ARG A 49 3.84 22.06 -0.06
N PRO A 50 4.07 21.74 1.22
CA PRO A 50 3.75 22.67 2.29
C PRO A 50 4.81 23.79 2.35
N ASP A 51 4.38 24.98 2.73
CA ASP A 51 5.27 26.16 2.85
C ASP A 51 6.08 26.16 4.17
N ASP A 52 5.81 25.21 5.07
CA ASP A 52 6.46 25.07 6.38
C ASP A 52 7.79 24.30 6.34
N GLY A 53 8.25 23.92 5.15
CA GLY A 53 9.46 23.12 4.95
C GLY A 53 9.28 21.62 5.20
N GLY A 54 8.05 21.15 5.43
CA GLY A 54 7.71 19.74 5.50
C GLY A 54 7.87 18.99 4.16
N GLN A 55 7.84 17.66 4.23
CA GLN A 55 7.94 16.82 3.04
C GLN A 55 6.68 16.93 2.17
N ALA A 56 6.87 16.83 0.85
CA ALA A 56 5.75 16.84 -0.09
C ALA A 56 4.87 15.60 0.05
N PHE A 57 3.56 15.78 -0.07
CA PHE A 57 2.60 14.67 -0.20
C PHE A 57 2.34 14.41 -1.68
N PHE A 58 2.87 13.31 -2.19
CA PHE A 58 2.63 12.83 -3.55
C PHE A 58 1.47 11.84 -3.57
N GLN A 59 0.50 12.05 -4.45
CA GLN A 59 -0.54 11.07 -4.77
C GLN A 59 -0.72 10.95 -6.28
N ASP A 60 -0.98 9.73 -6.75
CA ASP A 60 -1.43 9.50 -8.12
C ASP A 60 -2.54 8.45 -8.15
N TYR A 61 -3.72 8.88 -8.57
CA TYR A 61 -4.95 8.17 -8.26
C TYR A 61 -5.22 7.02 -9.24
N VAL A 62 -5.40 5.81 -8.70
CA VAL A 62 -5.79 4.58 -9.41
C VAL A 62 -4.79 4.22 -10.52
N VAL A 63 -3.50 4.21 -10.16
CA VAL A 63 -2.40 3.82 -11.07
C VAL A 63 -1.80 2.45 -10.76
N TRP A 64 -2.38 1.69 -9.82
CA TRP A 64 -1.86 0.38 -9.41
C TRP A 64 -1.72 -0.61 -10.59
N ASN A 65 -2.55 -0.45 -11.63
CA ASN A 65 -2.54 -1.27 -12.83
C ASN A 65 -1.69 -0.69 -13.96
N GLN A 66 -0.86 0.32 -13.69
CA GLN A 66 0.03 0.95 -14.68
C GLN A 66 1.50 0.61 -14.43
N PHE A 67 1.85 0.19 -13.21
CA PHE A 67 3.21 -0.18 -12.82
C PHE A 67 3.25 -1.63 -12.34
N ASP A 68 4.26 -2.38 -12.79
CA ASP A 68 4.30 -3.83 -12.55
C ASP A 68 4.50 -4.18 -11.08
N GLY A 69 5.27 -3.39 -10.33
CA GLY A 69 5.43 -3.60 -8.88
C GLY A 69 4.12 -3.46 -8.10
N TYR A 70 3.30 -2.45 -8.39
CA TYR A 70 1.97 -2.32 -7.79
C TYR A 70 1.05 -3.44 -8.23
N ARG A 71 1.02 -3.76 -9.53
CA ARG A 71 0.18 -4.83 -10.07
C ARG A 71 0.51 -6.17 -9.43
N ASN A 72 1.80 -6.47 -9.26
CA ASN A 72 2.27 -7.69 -8.62
C ASN A 72 1.79 -7.78 -7.16
N LEU A 73 1.96 -6.70 -6.39
CA LEU A 73 1.46 -6.63 -5.02
C LEU A 73 -0.06 -6.85 -4.95
N VAL A 74 -0.84 -6.18 -5.82
CA VAL A 74 -2.32 -6.29 -5.80
C VAL A 74 -2.81 -7.66 -6.28
N LYS A 75 -2.14 -8.27 -7.27
CA LYS A 75 -2.63 -9.50 -7.91
C LYS A 75 -2.11 -10.79 -7.31
N ASN A 76 -0.88 -10.79 -6.78
CA ASN A 76 -0.18 -12.03 -6.43
C ASN A 76 0.07 -12.15 -4.92
N SER A 77 -0.08 -11.08 -4.14
CA SER A 77 0.04 -11.16 -2.69
C SER A 77 -1.22 -11.73 -2.02
N LYS A 78 -1.11 -12.00 -0.72
CA LYS A 78 -2.24 -12.42 0.13
C LYS A 78 -3.21 -11.28 0.49
N MET A 79 -3.06 -10.09 -0.10
CA MET A 79 -3.85 -8.90 0.25
C MET A 79 -5.36 -9.15 0.21
N SER A 80 -5.86 -9.84 -0.83
CA SER A 80 -7.29 -10.15 -0.94
C SER A 80 -7.78 -11.17 0.09
N GLU A 81 -6.97 -12.17 0.40
CA GLU A 81 -7.29 -13.19 1.41
C GLU A 81 -7.32 -12.56 2.80
N ILE A 82 -6.33 -11.73 3.12
CA ILE A 82 -6.27 -10.96 4.37
C ILE A 82 -7.53 -10.08 4.50
N ALA A 83 -7.83 -9.29 3.48
CA ALA A 83 -8.98 -8.37 3.50
C ALA A 83 -10.34 -9.08 3.56
N ALA A 84 -10.43 -10.34 3.09
CA ALA A 84 -11.66 -11.12 3.20
C ALA A 84 -11.85 -11.75 4.59
N ASN A 85 -10.77 -11.94 5.34
CA ASN A 85 -10.80 -12.60 6.65
C ASN A 85 -10.93 -11.62 7.82
N LEU A 86 -10.34 -10.42 7.71
CA LEU A 86 -10.45 -9.34 8.71
C LEU A 86 -11.85 -8.69 8.68
#